data_AF-A0A7J7Z670-F1
#
_entry.id   AF-A0A7J7Z670-F1
#
_cell.length_a   1.000
_cell.length_b   1.000
_cell.length_c   1.000
_cell.angle_alpha   90.00
_cell.angle_beta   90.00
_cell.angle_gamma   90.00
#
_symmetry.space_group_name_H-M   'P 1'
#
loop_
_entity.id
_entity.type
_entity.pdbx_description
1 polymer ?
#
loop_
_entity_poly.entity_id
_entity_poly.type
_entity_poly.pdbx_seq_one_letter_code
_entity_poly.pdbx_strand_id
1 'polypeptide(L)'
;MATCQETSEMRSAPGGIRETRRTVRDSDSGLEQMSIGHHIRDRAHILQRSRNHRTGDQEERQDYINLDESEAAAFDDEWRRETSRFRQQRPLEFRRHEASGGGGRRTEGPPRLAIQAPEDSPSRQSRRYDW
;
A
#
# COMPACT_ATOMS: atom_id res chain seq x y z
N MET A 1 15.41 -16.46 20.78
CA MET A 1 15.72 -16.98 19.44
C MET A 1 15.71 -15.81 18.49
N ALA A 2 16.77 -15.62 17.72
CA ALA A 2 16.78 -14.68 16.61
C ALA A 2 15.76 -15.12 15.55
N THR A 3 15.02 -14.17 14.98
CA THR A 3 14.11 -14.45 13.85
C THR A 3 14.39 -13.48 12.71
N CYS A 4 14.55 -14.05 11.52
CA CYS A 4 14.65 -13.31 10.28
C CYS A 4 13.29 -13.42 9.58
N GLN A 5 12.70 -12.29 9.22
CA GLN A 5 11.46 -12.23 8.47
C GLN A 5 11.75 -11.67 7.10
N GLU A 6 11.42 -12.40 6.05
CA GLU A 6 11.53 -11.95 4.67
C GLU A 6 10.13 -11.91 4.04
N THR A 7 9.82 -10.81 3.37
CA THR A 7 8.62 -10.66 2.54
C THR A 7 9.02 -10.28 1.13
N SER A 8 8.34 -10.87 0.14
CA SER A 8 8.48 -10.48 -1.25
C SER A 8 7.10 -10.34 -1.90
N GLU A 9 6.92 -9.26 -2.63
CA GLU A 9 5.71 -8.94 -3.37
C GLU A 9 6.11 -8.59 -4.81
N MET A 10 5.29 -9.02 -5.76
CA MET A 10 5.50 -8.70 -7.17
C MET A 10 4.15 -8.34 -7.79
N ARG A 11 4.09 -7.23 -8.53
CA ARG A 11 2.91 -6.77 -9.25
C ARG A 11 3.28 -6.49 -10.68
N SER A 12 2.37 -6.79 -11.59
CA SER A 12 2.56 -6.56 -13.02
C SER A 12 1.29 -5.95 -13.60
N ALA A 13 1.46 -5.09 -14.60
CA ALA A 13 0.35 -4.49 -15.33
C ALA A 13 0.62 -4.54 -16.84
N PRO A 14 -0.45 -4.54 -17.67
CA PRO A 14 -0.30 -4.44 -19.12
C PRO A 14 0.49 -3.17 -19.50
N GLY A 15 1.22 -3.23 -20.61
CA GLY A 15 2.13 -2.15 -21.02
C GLY A 15 3.59 -2.34 -20.60
N GLY A 16 3.90 -3.46 -19.92
CA GLY A 16 5.26 -3.80 -19.51
C GLY A 16 5.65 -3.20 -18.15
N ILE A 17 4.67 -2.87 -17.32
CA ILE A 17 4.86 -2.32 -15.98
C ILE A 17 5.01 -3.45 -14.98
N ARG A 18 6.03 -3.40 -14.12
CA ARG A 18 6.28 -4.42 -13.11
C ARG A 18 6.92 -3.83 -11.86
N GLU A 19 6.31 -4.06 -10.71
CA GLU A 19 6.78 -3.64 -9.40
C GLU A 19 7.25 -4.87 -8.62
N THR A 20 8.45 -4.81 -8.06
CA THR A 20 8.95 -5.82 -7.13
C THR A 20 9.24 -5.14 -5.80
N ARG A 21 8.75 -5.69 -4.71
CA ARG A 21 9.07 -5.23 -3.36
C ARG A 21 9.60 -6.39 -2.55
N ARG A 22 10.72 -6.19 -1.86
CA ARG A 22 11.28 -7.14 -0.92
C ARG A 22 11.61 -6.43 0.38
N THR A 23 11.39 -7.08 1.51
CA THR A 23 11.76 -6.57 2.82
C THR A 23 12.31 -7.70 3.66
N VAL A 24 13.46 -7.49 4.27
CA VAL A 24 14.13 -8.43 5.16
C VAL A 24 14.31 -7.72 6.50
N ARG A 25 13.77 -8.29 7.57
CA ARG A 25 13.92 -7.78 8.93
C ARG A 25 14.61 -8.83 9.79
N ASP A 26 15.76 -8.47 10.32
CA ASP A 26 16.56 -9.31 11.18
C ASP A 26 16.45 -8.85 12.64
N SER A 27 15.90 -9.70 13.50
CA SER A 27 15.63 -9.36 14.90
C SER A 27 16.89 -9.42 15.80
N ASP A 28 17.97 -10.05 15.33
CA ASP A 28 19.22 -10.21 16.09
C ASP A 28 20.12 -8.97 16.01
N SER A 29 20.39 -8.54 14.79
CA SER A 29 21.16 -7.34 14.46
C SER A 29 20.33 -6.06 14.58
N GLY A 30 19.00 -6.16 14.47
CA GLY A 30 18.09 -5.01 14.38
C GLY A 30 18.12 -4.33 13.01
N LEU A 31 18.61 -5.04 11.98
CA LEU A 31 18.69 -4.54 10.61
C LEU A 31 17.38 -4.79 9.87
N GLU A 32 16.84 -3.74 9.26
CA GLU A 32 15.71 -3.79 8.34
C GLU A 32 16.16 -3.32 6.97
N GLN A 33 16.07 -4.18 5.97
CA GLN A 33 16.38 -3.88 4.59
C GLN A 33 15.11 -3.95 3.76
N MET A 34 14.94 -3.04 2.82
CA MET A 34 13.91 -3.13 1.80
C MET A 34 14.44 -2.75 0.43
N SER A 35 13.93 -3.42 -0.59
CA SER A 35 14.23 -3.14 -1.99
C SER A 35 12.91 -3.04 -2.74
N ILE A 36 12.73 -1.93 -3.46
CA ILE A 36 11.59 -1.69 -4.33
C ILE A 36 12.15 -1.48 -5.74
N GLY A 37 11.72 -2.29 -6.69
CA GLY A 37 12.08 -2.18 -8.10
C GLY A 37 10.86 -1.80 -8.92
N HIS A 38 10.94 -0.67 -9.61
CA HIS A 38 9.97 -0.21 -10.59
C HIS A 38 10.52 -0.53 -11.98
N HIS A 39 9.75 -1.21 -12.83
CA HIS A 39 10.18 -1.59 -14.17
C HIS A 39 9.14 -1.17 -15.21
N ILE A 40 9.58 -0.44 -16.24
CA ILE A 40 8.80 -0.13 -17.42
C ILE A 40 9.54 -0.68 -18.64
N ARG A 41 9.06 -1.81 -19.17
CA ARG A 41 9.69 -2.54 -20.27
C ARG A 41 11.14 -2.92 -19.92
N ASP A 42 12.13 -2.34 -20.59
CA ASP A 42 13.57 -2.56 -20.37
C ASP A 42 14.20 -1.59 -19.35
N ARG A 43 13.48 -0.53 -18.98
CA ARG A 43 13.92 0.54 -18.08
C ARG A 43 13.51 0.22 -16.65
N ALA A 44 14.38 0.48 -15.68
CA ALA A 44 14.07 0.22 -14.28
C ALA A 44 14.70 1.20 -13.29
N HIS A 45 14.00 1.44 -12.20
CA HIS A 45 14.48 2.19 -11.04
C HIS A 45 14.37 1.32 -9.81
N ILE A 46 15.50 1.07 -9.15
CA ILE A 46 15.61 0.24 -7.96
C ILE A 46 15.95 1.14 -6.77
N LEU A 47 15.07 1.17 -5.78
CA LEU A 47 15.26 1.82 -4.50
C LEU A 47 15.60 0.78 -3.44
N GLN A 48 16.80 0.85 -2.88
CA GLN A 48 17.20 0.06 -1.72
C GLN A 48 17.30 0.96 -0.49
N ARG A 49 16.73 0.52 0.62
CA ARG A 49 16.78 1.22 1.90
C ARG A 49 17.14 0.25 3.00
N SER A 50 18.12 0.61 3.82
CA SER A 50 18.57 -0.14 4.99
C SER A 50 18.42 0.73 6.22
N ARG A 51 17.92 0.16 7.32
CA ARG A 51 17.76 0.83 8.60
C ARG A 51 18.28 -0.06 9.71
N ASN A 52 19.25 0.43 10.45
CA ASN A 52 19.75 -0.22 11.63
C ASN A 52 19.06 0.37 12.87
N HIS A 53 18.16 -0.39 13.49
CA HIS A 53 17.42 0.06 14.67
C HIS A 53 18.29 0.17 15.94
N ARG A 54 19.47 -0.45 15.96
CA ARG A 54 20.39 -0.41 17.11
C ARG A 54 21.28 0.83 17.09
N THR A 55 21.82 1.19 15.93
CA THR A 55 22.68 2.38 15.78
C THR A 55 21.91 3.63 15.37
N GLY A 56 20.71 3.47 14.82
CA GLY A 56 19.93 4.56 14.22
C GLY A 56 20.32 4.90 12.79
N ASP A 57 21.31 4.18 12.23
CA ASP A 57 21.83 4.41 10.90
C ASP A 57 20.79 4.07 9.81
N GLN A 58 20.74 4.89 8.76
CA GLN A 58 19.82 4.73 7.65
C GLN A 58 20.57 5.01 6.35
N GLU A 59 20.54 4.03 5.45
CA GLU A 59 21.15 4.13 4.14
C GLU A 59 20.07 4.00 3.06
N GLU A 60 20.15 4.84 2.03
CA GLU A 60 19.31 4.76 0.84
C GLU A 60 20.19 4.75 -0.40
N ARG A 61 19.89 3.85 -1.34
CA ARG A 61 20.53 3.75 -2.64
C ARG A 61 19.47 3.71 -3.73
N GLN A 62 19.72 4.47 -4.79
CA GLN A 62 18.89 4.48 -5.99
C GLN A 62 19.74 4.05 -7.17
N ASP A 63 19.29 3.03 -7.88
CA ASP A 63 19.95 2.47 -9.06
C ASP A 63 19.01 2.57 -10.27
N TYR A 64 19.55 3.00 -11.41
CA TYR A 64 18.82 3.14 -12.66
C TYR A 64 19.38 2.14 -13.69
N ILE A 65 18.51 1.38 -14.34
CA ILE A 65 18.87 0.37 -15.34
C ILE A 65 18.31 0.79 -16.70
N ASN A 66 19.17 0.89 -17.71
CA ASN A 66 18.84 1.39 -19.06
C ASN A 66 18.15 2.77 -19.05
N LEU A 67 18.52 3.62 -18.10
CA LEU A 67 17.98 4.96 -17.91
C LEU A 67 19.12 5.90 -17.52
N ASP A 68 19.15 7.08 -18.11
CA ASP A 68 20.01 8.16 -17.66
C ASP A 68 19.35 8.95 -16.51
N GLU A 69 20.16 9.62 -15.68
CA GLU A 69 19.65 10.47 -14.58
C GLU A 69 18.71 11.58 -15.08
N SER A 70 18.92 12.06 -16.30
CA SER A 70 18.05 13.04 -16.95
C SER A 70 16.66 12.49 -17.32
N GLU A 71 16.58 11.18 -17.54
CA GLU A 71 15.33 10.48 -17.89
C GLU A 71 14.59 9.97 -16.66
N ALA A 72 15.26 9.88 -15.50
CA ALA A 72 14.68 9.41 -14.24
C ALA A 72 13.37 10.13 -13.89
N ALA A 73 13.33 11.46 -14.00
CA ALA A 73 12.12 12.23 -13.72
C ALA A 73 10.95 11.90 -14.66
N ALA A 74 11.23 11.62 -15.94
CA ALA A 74 10.21 11.22 -16.90
C ALA A 74 9.72 9.80 -16.63
N PHE A 75 10.62 8.90 -16.25
CA PHE A 75 10.30 7.54 -15.82
C PHE A 75 9.38 7.55 -14.59
N ASP A 76 9.68 8.34 -13.55
CA ASP A 76 8.86 8.44 -12.34
C ASP A 76 7.45 8.94 -12.63
N ASP A 77 7.30 9.93 -13.53
CA ASP A 77 5.98 10.41 -13.92
C ASP A 77 5.16 9.34 -14.66
N GLU A 78 5.79 8.67 -15.63
CA GLU A 78 5.17 7.57 -16.37
C GLU A 78 4.79 6.42 -15.44
N TRP A 79 5.70 6.03 -14.55
CA TRP A 79 5.48 5.01 -13.53
C TRP A 79 4.28 5.35 -12.65
N ARG A 80 4.23 6.57 -12.11
CA ARG A 80 3.14 7.04 -11.28
C ARG A 80 1.81 7.06 -12.03
N ARG A 81 1.82 7.48 -13.30
CA ARG A 81 0.62 7.54 -14.13
C ARG A 81 0.03 6.15 -14.39
N GLU A 82 0.88 5.19 -14.73
CA GLU A 82 0.45 3.82 -14.99
C GLU A 82 0.04 3.12 -13.70
N THR A 83 0.87 3.17 -12.66
CA THR A 83 0.55 2.54 -11.37
C THR A 83 -0.68 3.15 -10.68
N SER A 84 -0.96 4.44 -10.82
CA SER A 84 -2.16 5.07 -10.25
C SER A 84 -3.45 4.44 -10.78
N ARG A 85 -3.48 4.07 -12.07
CA ARG A 85 -4.63 3.41 -12.72
C ARG A 85 -4.88 2.00 -12.16
N PHE A 86 -3.82 1.30 -11.77
CA PHE A 86 -3.90 -0.07 -11.27
C PHE A 86 -3.93 -0.15 -9.73
N ARG A 87 -3.42 0.84 -9.00
CA ARG A 87 -3.45 0.89 -7.53
C ARG A 87 -4.86 1.11 -6.99
N GLN A 88 -5.76 1.70 -7.81
CA GLN A 88 -7.20 1.76 -7.54
C GLN A 88 -7.91 0.43 -7.77
N GLN A 89 -7.32 -0.47 -8.55
CA GLN A 89 -7.81 -1.84 -8.73
C GLN A 89 -7.25 -2.70 -7.57
N ARG A 90 -7.79 -2.50 -6.37
CA ARG A 90 -8.00 -3.65 -5.48
C ARG A 90 -9.37 -4.22 -5.83
N PRO A 91 -9.47 -5.28 -6.66
CA PRO A 91 -10.64 -6.13 -6.57
C PRO A 91 -10.62 -6.74 -5.18
N LEU A 92 -11.68 -6.48 -4.42
CA LEU A 92 -12.03 -7.12 -3.16
C LEU A 92 -12.31 -8.63 -3.34
N GLU A 93 -11.57 -9.38 -4.14
CA GLU A 93 -12.10 -10.65 -4.69
C GLU A 93 -11.06 -11.78 -4.65
N PHE A 94 -10.45 -12.06 -3.50
CA PHE A 94 -9.90 -13.40 -3.20
C PHE A 94 -10.12 -13.77 -1.73
N ARG A 95 -11.40 -13.82 -1.32
CA ARG A 95 -11.88 -14.64 -0.21
C ARG A 95 -13.34 -15.03 -0.44
N ARG A 96 -13.59 -16.01 -1.31
CA ARG A 96 -14.82 -16.81 -1.21
C ARG A 96 -14.64 -18.22 -1.80
N HIS A 97 -13.71 -18.96 -1.21
CA HIS A 97 -13.84 -20.38 -0.91
C HIS A 97 -13.54 -20.41 0.60
N GLU A 98 -14.39 -20.79 1.55
CA GLU A 98 -15.60 -21.60 1.60
C GLU A 98 -16.51 -21.00 2.68
N ALA A 99 -17.83 -21.15 2.55
CA ALA A 99 -18.73 -21.47 3.66
C ALA A 99 -20.18 -21.52 3.16
N SER A 100 -20.77 -22.71 3.30
CA SER A 100 -22.20 -22.92 3.60
C SER A 100 -23.17 -22.60 2.46
N GLY A 101 -23.84 -23.58 1.84
CA GLY A 101 -24.68 -24.56 2.53
C GLY A 101 -26.02 -23.90 2.90
N GLY A 102 -27.09 -24.31 2.22
CA GLY A 102 -28.44 -24.27 2.77
C GLY A 102 -29.40 -23.20 2.24
N GLY A 103 -30.44 -23.68 1.54
CA GLY A 103 -31.82 -23.37 1.91
C GLY A 103 -32.39 -22.01 1.50
N GLY A 104 -33.33 -22.03 0.55
CA GLY A 104 -34.16 -20.87 0.27
C GLY A 104 -35.12 -20.50 1.40
N ARG A 105 -35.63 -19.27 1.38
CA ARG A 105 -37.06 -18.97 1.44
C ARG A 105 -37.30 -17.47 1.19
N ARG A 106 -38.34 -17.22 0.40
CA ARG A 106 -38.95 -15.93 0.11
C ARG A 106 -39.62 -15.37 1.36
N THR A 107 -39.50 -14.07 1.62
CA THR A 107 -40.59 -13.28 2.20
C THR A 107 -40.48 -11.83 1.75
N GLU A 108 -41.60 -11.32 1.25
CA GLU A 108 -41.85 -9.98 0.74
C GLU A 108 -42.17 -9.00 1.89
N GLY A 109 -41.85 -7.70 1.74
CA GLY A 109 -42.41 -6.62 2.59
C GLY A 109 -41.74 -5.24 2.41
N PRO A 110 -42.49 -4.11 2.47
CA PRO A 110 -42.27 -2.91 1.65
C PRO A 110 -41.55 -1.73 2.36
N PRO A 111 -41.15 -0.65 1.64
CA PRO A 111 -40.40 0.47 2.22
C PRO A 111 -41.30 1.37 3.07
N ARG A 112 -40.83 1.81 4.25
CA ARG A 112 -41.50 2.85 5.06
C ARG A 112 -40.63 4.09 5.20
N LEU A 113 -41.10 5.16 4.54
CA LEU A 113 -40.85 6.55 4.88
C LEU A 113 -41.36 6.84 6.31
N ALA A 114 -40.59 7.56 7.12
CA ALA A 114 -41.05 8.53 8.14
C ALA A 114 -39.86 8.91 9.07
N ILE A 115 -39.38 10.17 9.14
CA ILE A 115 -39.89 11.34 9.90
C ILE A 115 -38.87 11.71 10.99
N GLN A 116 -38.33 12.93 10.84
CA GLN A 116 -37.89 13.90 11.86
C GLN A 116 -36.78 13.52 12.85
N ALA A 117 -35.69 14.28 12.72
CA ALA A 117 -34.72 14.54 13.77
C ALA A 117 -35.35 15.42 14.88
N PRO A 118 -35.04 15.16 16.16
CA PRO A 118 -34.95 16.21 17.15
C PRO A 118 -33.49 16.64 17.30
N GLU A 119 -33.24 17.91 16.98
CA GLU A 119 -32.07 18.64 17.42
C GLU A 119 -31.99 18.62 18.95
N ASP A 120 -30.83 18.26 19.49
CA ASP A 120 -30.39 18.81 20.78
C ASP A 120 -28.86 18.96 20.73
N SER A 121 -28.43 20.19 20.43
CA SER A 121 -27.05 20.64 20.61
C SER A 121 -26.92 21.32 21.96
N PRO A 122 -26.15 20.78 22.91
CA PRO A 122 -25.60 21.60 23.97
C PRO A 122 -24.23 22.13 23.53
N SER A 123 -24.27 23.38 23.06
CA SER A 123 -23.12 24.28 23.04
C SER A 123 -22.42 24.27 24.41
N ARG A 124 -21.13 23.90 24.46
CA ARG A 124 -20.28 24.20 25.61
C ARG A 124 -18.85 24.56 25.21
N GLN A 125 -18.70 25.87 25.00
CA GLN A 125 -17.60 26.70 25.47
C GLN A 125 -16.15 26.22 25.24
N SER A 126 -15.51 26.89 24.28
CA SER A 126 -14.33 27.74 24.48
C SER A 126 -13.52 27.44 25.75
N ARG A 127 -12.36 26.80 25.58
CA ARG A 127 -11.17 27.08 26.40
C ARG A 127 -9.92 27.06 25.53
N ARG A 128 -9.34 28.26 25.40
CA ARG A 128 -7.97 28.49 25.01
C ARG A 128 -7.02 27.74 25.93
N TYR A 129 -5.97 27.16 25.36
CA TYR A 129 -4.79 26.75 26.12
C TYR A 129 -3.81 27.92 26.16
N ASP A 130 -3.46 28.33 27.37
CA ASP A 130 -2.31 29.15 27.70
C ASP A 130 -1.58 28.37 28.80
N TRP A 131 -0.45 27.75 28.46
CA TRP A 131 0.72 27.47 29.29
C TRP A 131 1.87 26.98 28.40
#